data_AF-I7FNC2-F1
#
_entry.id   AF-I7FNC2-F1
#
_cell.length_a   1.000
_cell.length_b   1.000
_cell.length_c   1.000
_cell.angle_alpha   90.00
_cell.angle_beta   90.00
_cell.angle_gamma   90.00
#
_symmetry.space_group_name_H-M   'P 1'
#
loop_
_entity.id
_entity.type
_entity.pdbx_description
1 polymer ?
#
loop_
_entity_poly.entity_id
_entity_poly.type
_entity_poly.pdbx_seq_one_letter_code
_entity_poly.pdbx_strand_id
1 'polypeptide(L)' 'MTAPATTVLVLAALDDRIRAGLESTVTDTVERLTGTAPRSFADFVRSHTARRP' A
#
# COMPACT_ATOMS: atom_id res chain seq x y z
N MET A 1 -10.61 -10.88 -18.10
CA MET A 1 -9.71 -9.73 -18.29
C MET A 1 -8.35 -10.12 -17.71
N THR A 2 -7.37 -10.42 -18.56
CA THR A 2 -6.01 -10.76 -18.14
C THR A 2 -5.17 -9.49 -18.11
N ALA A 3 -4.44 -9.25 -17.02
CA ALA A 3 -3.51 -8.13 -16.95
C ALA A 3 -2.37 -8.32 -17.97
N PRO A 4 -1.75 -7.23 -18.46
CA PRO A 4 -0.56 -7.33 -19.30
C PRO A 4 0.55 -8.12 -18.60
N ALA A 5 1.32 -8.92 -19.36
CA ALA A 5 2.36 -9.80 -18.80
C ALA A 5 3.38 -9.04 -17.93
N THR A 6 3.77 -7.83 -18.35
CA THR A 6 4.68 -6.98 -17.58
C THR A 6 4.11 -6.61 -16.20
N THR A 7 2.81 -6.33 -16.11
CA THR A 7 2.15 -6.01 -14.83
C THR A 7 2.22 -7.21 -13.88
N VAL A 8 1.96 -8.43 -14.38
CA VAL A 8 2.03 -9.65 -13.57
C VAL A 8 3.44 -9.87 -13.03
N LEU A 9 4.47 -9.70 -13.87
CA LEU A 9 5.86 -9.88 -13.46
C LEU A 9 6.30 -8.86 -12.40
N VAL A 10 5.90 -7.60 -12.55
CA VAL A 10 6.22 -6.55 -11.57
C VAL A 10 5.57 -6.85 -10.22
N LEU A 11 4.31 -7.27 -10.20
CA LEU A 11 3.61 -7.60 -8.97
C LEU A 11 4.22 -8.83 -8.28
N ALA A 12 4.57 -9.87 -9.04
CA ALA A 12 5.25 -11.04 -8.49
C ALA A 12 6.62 -10.67 -7.85
N ALA A 13 7.40 -9.81 -8.51
CA ALA A 13 8.66 -9.34 -7.96
C ALA A 13 8.48 -8.48 -6.69
N LEU A 14 7.40 -7.70 -6.60
CA LEU A 14 7.08 -6.94 -5.40
C LEU A 14 6.69 -7.87 -4.23
N ASP A 15 5.90 -8.91 -4.48
CA ASP A 15 5.53 -9.90 -3.47
C ASP A 15 6.77 -10.59 -2.87
N ASP A 16 7.75 -10.94 -3.71
CA ASP A 16 9.01 -11.53 -3.24
C ASP A 16 9.82 -10.56 -2.38
N ARG A 17 9.84 -9.26 -2.72
CA ARG A 17 10.50 -8.22 -1.90
C ARG A 17 9.82 -8.04 -0.54
N ILE A 18 8.49 -8.01 -0.52
CA ILE A 18 7.70 -7.92 0.71
C ILE A 18 7.97 -9.14 1.60
N ARG A 19 7.96 -10.34 1.02
CA ARG A 19 8.28 -11.59 1.73
C ARG A 19 9.69 -11.57 2.32
N ALA A 20 10.65 -10.98 1.62
CA ALA A 20 12.01 -10.79 2.11
C ALA A 20 12.15 -9.66 3.14
N GLY A 21 11.07 -8.96 3.50
CA GLY A 21 11.08 -7.86 4.47
C GLY A 21 11.68 -6.56 3.93
N LEU A 22 11.90 -6.44 2.62
CA LEU A 22 12.55 -5.26 2.03
C LEU A 22 11.64 -4.02 2.01
N GLU A 23 10.34 -4.21 2.16
CA GLU A 23 9.32 -3.14 2.18
C GLU A 23 8.82 -2.83 3.61
N SER A 24 9.66 -3.02 4.64
CA SER A 24 9.28 -2.83 6.05
C SER A 24 9.87 -1.58 6.71
N THR A 25 10.37 -0.61 5.92
CA THR A 25 10.93 0.63 6.47
C THR A 25 9.81 1.52 7.04
N VAL A 26 9.93 1.88 8.32
CA VAL A 26 9.00 2.78 9.00
C VAL A 26 9.65 4.16 9.16
N THR A 27 8.92 5.22 8.82
CA THR A 27 9.37 6.61 8.98
C THR A 27 8.23 7.53 9.44
N ASP A 28 8.60 8.71 9.94
CA ASP A 28 7.70 9.82 10.29
C ASP A 28 7.55 10.84 9.14
N THR A 29 8.05 10.52 7.94
CA THR A 29 8.22 11.47 6.82
C THR A 29 6.90 12.15 6.44
N VAL A 30 5.78 11.42 6.45
CA VAL A 30 4.47 11.97 6.11
C VAL A 30 4.08 13.08 7.10
N GLU A 31 4.19 12.82 8.39
CA GLU A 31 3.84 13.80 9.43
C GLU A 31 4.79 15.00 9.38
N ARG A 32 6.10 14.75 9.23
CA ARG A 32 7.09 15.83 9.11
C ARG A 32 6.87 16.75 7.90
N LEU A 33 6.43 16.22 6.77
CA LEU A 33 6.24 17.00 5.54
C LEU A 33 4.86 17.67 5.44
N THR A 34 3.84 17.09 6.06
CA THR A 34 2.45 17.54 5.89
C THR A 34 1.83 18.13 7.16
N GLY A 35 2.48 17.97 8.31
CA GLY A 35 1.91 18.31 9.63
C GLY A 35 0.74 17.44 10.05
N THR A 36 0.40 16.40 9.27
CA THR A 36 -0.73 15.50 9.50
C THR A 36 -0.22 14.06 9.59
N ALA A 37 -0.63 13.33 10.63
CA ALA A 37 -0.27 11.92 10.78
C ALA A 37 -0.78 11.07 9.60
N PRO A 38 -0.02 10.06 9.14
CA PRO A 38 -0.49 9.15 8.11
C PRO A 38 -1.74 8.40 8.58
N ARG A 39 -2.70 8.23 7.68
CA ARG A 39 -3.91 7.45 7.96
C ARG A 39 -3.57 5.97 8.15
N SER A 40 -4.21 5.32 9.11
CA SER A 40 -4.10 3.87 9.25
C SER A 40 -4.78 3.14 8.09
N PHE A 41 -4.33 1.91 7.80
CA PHE A 41 -5.00 1.07 6.81
C PHE A 41 -6.45 0.76 7.20
N ALA A 42 -6.73 0.54 8.49
CA ALA A 42 -8.08 0.29 8.99
C ALA A 42 -9.03 1.47 8.72
N ASP A 43 -8.56 2.70 8.96
CA ASP A 43 -9.35 3.91 8.68
C ASP A 43 -9.53 4.13 7.17
N PHE A 44 -8.54 3.73 6.36
CA PHE A 44 -8.68 3.70 4.90
C PHE A 44 -9.77 2.74 4.44
N VAL A 45 -9.75 1.50 4.90
CA VAL A 45 -10.75 0.49 4.53
C VAL A 45 -12.13 0.96 4.95
N ARG A 46 -12.30 1.42 6.20
CA ARG A 46 -13.59 1.88 6.75
C ARG A 46 -14.21 3.00 5.90
N SER A 47 -13.41 3.96 5.42
CA SER A 47 -13.93 5.07 4.60
C SER A 47 -14.35 4.65 3.18
N HIS A 48 -13.86 3.52 2.66
CA HIS A 48 -14.12 3.06 1.29
C HIS A 48 -15.12 1.91 1.21
N THR A 49 -15.24 1.10 2.26
CA THR A 49 -16.24 0.03 2.35
C THR A 49 -17.61 0.54 2.81
N ALA A 50 -17.65 1.69 3.50
CA ALA A 50 -18.91 2.39 3.82
C ALA A 50 -19.66 2.89 2.57
N ARG A 51 -19.05 2.80 1.39
CA ARG A 51 -19.63 3.17 0.10
C ARG A 51 -19.88 1.92 -0.75
N ARG A 52 -20.86 1.12 -0.33
CA ARG A 52 -21.57 0.13 -1.15
C ARG A 52 -23.07 0.28 -0.86
N PRO A 53 -23.93 0.61 -1.84
CA PRO A 53 -25.22 -0.05 -1.91
C PRO A 53 -25.04 -1.56 -2.16
#